data_AF-A0A0B3RQY8-F1
#
_entry.id   AF-A0A0B3RQY8-F1
#
_cell.length_a   1.000
_cell.length_b   1.000
_cell.length_c   1.000
_cell.angle_alpha   90.00
_cell.angle_beta   90.00
_cell.angle_gamma   90.00
#
_symmetry.space_group_name_H-M   'P 1'
#
loop_
_entity.id
_entity.type
_entity.pdbx_description
1 polymer ?
#
loop_
_entity_poly.entity_id
_entity_poly.type
_entity_poly.pdbx_seq_one_letter_code
_entity_poly.pdbx_strand_id
1 'polypeptide(L)'
;MEADWFRRQLKIKRKTAEDVALAAGRHRSNVSHILAGKQAMSLDWARAFAEVMDAPLDEVMSHAGMLDQPTARAVAHGFSDGDAAPFVGQGGKAQKTQSIAEIMGGGKPGVDVWTVRTNALCLAGYLPGDAILVDTNAAERARSGDTVIAQHYDAQSGTAKTLLRRFETPVLVAASPEQEHQRVLFVDGQNVVVRGVILASWRQRSDRHTQP
;
A
#
# COMPACT_ATOMS: atom_id res chain seq x y z
N MET A 1 15.12 -6.75 -13.77
CA MET A 1 14.53 -5.63 -14.51
C MET A 1 13.95 -6.11 -15.84
N GLU A 2 12.67 -5.86 -16.07
CA GLU A 2 11.96 -6.15 -17.31
C GLU A 2 12.08 -4.98 -18.31
N ALA A 3 13.24 -4.85 -18.95
CA ALA A 3 13.53 -3.71 -19.85
C ALA A 3 12.51 -3.52 -20.99
N ASP A 4 11.89 -4.60 -21.47
CA ASP A 4 10.90 -4.54 -22.54
C ASP A 4 9.57 -3.91 -22.10
N TRP A 5 9.21 -4.05 -20.83
CA TRP A 5 8.04 -3.38 -20.25
C TRP A 5 8.24 -1.86 -20.27
N PHE A 6 9.40 -1.37 -19.79
CA PHE A 6 9.71 0.07 -19.78
C PHE A 6 9.71 0.68 -21.18
N ARG A 7 10.30 0.01 -22.17
CA ARG A 7 10.29 0.48 -23.58
C ARG A 7 8.87 0.54 -24.14
N ARG A 8 8.04 -0.45 -23.81
CA ARG A 8 6.64 -0.50 -24.24
C ARG A 8 5.83 0.63 -23.62
N GLN A 9 5.98 0.88 -22.32
CA GLN A 9 5.25 1.94 -21.62
C GLN A 9 5.63 3.34 -22.14
N LEU A 10 6.92 3.60 -22.34
CA LEU A 10 7.38 4.85 -22.97
C LEU A 10 6.79 5.02 -24.38
N LYS A 11 6.74 3.94 -25.18
CA LYS A 11 6.12 3.97 -26.51
C LYS A 11 4.61 4.25 -26.46
N ILE A 12 3.88 3.62 -25.54
CA ILE A 12 2.43 3.81 -25.35
C ILE A 12 2.14 5.28 -25.00
N LYS A 13 2.91 5.84 -24.06
CA LYS A 13 2.75 7.22 -23.59
C LYS A 13 3.40 8.26 -24.50
N ARG A 14 4.00 7.83 -25.63
CA ARG A 14 4.74 8.67 -26.59
C ARG A 14 5.85 9.51 -25.93
N LYS A 15 6.50 8.94 -24.92
CA LYS A 15 7.63 9.52 -24.20
C LYS A 15 8.92 8.84 -24.59
N THR A 16 10.02 9.52 -24.35
CA THR A 16 11.38 9.11 -24.71
C THR A 16 12.23 8.92 -23.47
N ALA A 17 13.38 8.27 -23.63
CA ALA A 17 14.38 8.19 -22.56
C ALA A 17 14.93 9.58 -22.15
N GLU A 18 14.81 10.58 -23.02
CA GLU A 18 15.20 11.96 -22.75
C GLU A 18 14.21 12.65 -21.81
N ASP A 19 12.91 12.37 -21.93
CA ASP A 19 11.89 12.85 -20.99
C ASP A 19 12.14 12.32 -19.56
N VAL A 20 12.51 11.05 -19.45
CA VAL A 20 12.88 10.43 -18.16
C VAL A 20 14.15 11.05 -17.58
N ALA A 21 15.14 11.33 -18.42
CA ALA A 21 16.37 11.97 -18.00
C ALA A 21 16.12 13.40 -17.48
N LEU A 22 15.24 14.14 -18.16
CA LEU A 22 14.85 15.49 -17.78
C LEU A 22 14.07 15.51 -16.46
N ALA A 23 13.12 14.60 -16.27
CA ALA A 23 12.39 14.44 -15.00
C ALA A 23 13.33 14.08 -13.83
N ALA A 24 14.36 13.28 -14.09
CA ALA A 24 15.35 12.92 -13.06
C ALA A 24 16.46 13.98 -12.85
N GLY A 25 16.51 15.04 -13.66
CA GLY A 25 17.59 16.04 -13.64
C GLY A 25 18.98 15.46 -13.97
N ARG A 26 19.05 14.41 -14.80
CA ARG A 26 20.29 13.65 -15.08
C ARG A 26 20.49 13.45 -16.58
N HIS A 27 21.68 12.99 -16.97
CA HIS A 27 22.02 12.79 -18.38
C HIS A 27 21.36 11.52 -18.97
N ARG A 28 20.93 11.58 -20.24
CA ARG A 28 20.20 10.49 -20.93
C ARG A 28 20.96 9.16 -20.97
N SER A 29 22.30 9.21 -20.95
CA SER A 29 23.15 8.02 -20.95
C SER A 29 22.87 7.10 -19.77
N ASN A 30 22.45 7.65 -18.64
CA ASN A 30 22.09 6.88 -17.45
C ASN A 30 20.81 6.07 -17.68
N VAL A 31 19.79 6.68 -18.31
CA VAL A 31 18.54 5.99 -18.68
C VAL A 31 18.82 4.84 -19.64
N SER A 32 19.68 5.06 -20.63
CA SER A 32 20.10 4.00 -21.56
C SER A 32 20.84 2.86 -20.85
N HIS A 33 21.71 3.15 -19.89
CA HIS A 33 22.41 2.13 -19.11
C HIS A 33 21.46 1.32 -18.22
N ILE A 34 20.46 1.98 -17.62
CA ILE A 34 19.40 1.34 -16.84
C ILE A 34 18.58 0.40 -17.73
N LEU A 35 18.05 0.90 -18.85
CA LEU A 35 17.26 0.09 -19.80
C LEU A 35 18.07 -1.04 -20.46
N ALA A 36 19.39 -0.92 -20.53
CA ALA A 36 20.29 -1.98 -21.00
C ALA A 36 20.69 -2.98 -19.90
N GLY A 37 20.24 -2.78 -18.66
CA GLY A 37 20.61 -3.61 -17.51
C GLY A 37 22.06 -3.43 -17.04
N LYS A 38 22.78 -2.42 -17.56
CA LYS A 38 24.16 -2.09 -17.17
C LYS A 38 24.25 -1.31 -15.86
N GLN A 39 23.13 -0.77 -15.39
CA GLN A 39 23.02 0.00 -14.16
C GLN A 39 21.73 -0.39 -13.42
N ALA A 40 21.84 -0.58 -12.10
CA ALA A 40 20.69 -0.85 -11.25
C ALA A 40 19.76 0.38 -11.14
N MET A 41 18.45 0.14 -11.07
CA MET A 41 17.45 1.19 -10.89
C MET A 41 17.50 1.72 -9.45
N SER A 42 17.59 3.05 -9.28
CA SER A 42 17.43 3.71 -7.98
C SER A 42 16.01 4.21 -7.77
N LEU A 43 15.65 4.58 -6.54
CA LEU A 43 14.33 5.13 -6.22
C LEU A 43 14.04 6.44 -6.98
N ASP A 44 15.04 7.32 -7.10
CA ASP A 44 14.91 8.56 -7.87
C ASP A 44 14.60 8.28 -9.35
N TRP A 45 15.26 7.27 -9.93
CA TRP A 45 14.96 6.84 -11.29
C TRP A 45 13.57 6.23 -11.40
N ALA A 46 13.18 5.37 -10.46
CA ALA A 46 11.85 4.79 -10.42
C ALA A 46 10.76 5.87 -10.35
N ARG A 47 10.96 6.96 -9.59
CA ARG A 47 10.06 8.12 -9.54
C ARG A 47 9.99 8.86 -10.87
N ALA A 48 11.13 9.14 -11.50
CA ALA A 48 11.16 9.79 -12.81
C ALA A 48 10.47 8.95 -13.89
N PHE A 49 10.63 7.63 -13.85
CA PHE A 49 9.91 6.69 -14.71
C PHE A 49 8.41 6.71 -14.42
N ALA A 50 8.00 6.64 -13.15
CA ALA A 50 6.59 6.68 -12.73
C ALA A 50 5.89 7.97 -13.18
N GLU A 51 6.54 9.12 -12.99
CA GLU A 51 6.04 10.42 -13.41
C GLU A 51 5.87 10.51 -14.94
N VAL A 52 6.90 10.12 -15.70
CA VAL A 52 6.89 10.25 -17.16
C VAL A 52 5.95 9.25 -17.82
N MET A 53 5.85 8.05 -17.28
CA MET A 53 4.95 7.01 -17.78
C MET A 53 3.54 7.15 -17.24
N ASP A 54 3.32 8.05 -16.26
CA ASP A 54 2.04 8.19 -15.55
C ASP A 54 1.57 6.80 -15.06
N ALA A 55 2.47 6.15 -14.34
CA ALA A 55 2.32 4.80 -13.81
C ALA A 55 2.64 4.80 -12.30
N PRO A 56 2.01 3.93 -11.50
CA PRO A 56 2.30 3.80 -10.08
C PRO A 56 3.79 3.46 -9.81
N LEU A 57 4.38 4.10 -8.80
CA LEU A 57 5.79 3.91 -8.44
C LEU A 57 6.10 2.45 -8.06
N ASP A 58 5.17 1.77 -7.42
CA ASP A 58 5.28 0.35 -7.03
C ASP A 58 5.28 -0.58 -8.25
N GLU A 59 4.47 -0.31 -9.27
CA GLU A 59 4.49 -1.05 -10.53
C GLU A 59 5.86 -0.90 -11.21
N VAL A 60 6.37 0.33 -11.26
CA VAL A 60 7.71 0.63 -11.79
C VAL A 60 8.80 -0.09 -10.99
N MET A 61 8.74 -0.07 -9.66
CA MET A 61 9.73 -0.74 -8.80
C MET A 61 9.69 -2.27 -8.93
N SER A 62 8.49 -2.83 -9.13
CA SER A 62 8.28 -4.26 -9.39
C SER A 62 8.94 -4.68 -10.69
N HIS A 63 8.61 -4.03 -11.81
CA HIS A 63 9.23 -4.32 -13.11
C HIS A 63 10.73 -3.97 -13.14
N ALA A 64 11.18 -3.02 -12.32
CA ALA A 64 12.61 -2.73 -12.15
C ALA A 64 13.37 -3.90 -11.50
N GLY A 65 12.69 -4.86 -10.88
CA GLY A 65 13.31 -5.90 -10.06
C GLY A 65 13.93 -5.32 -8.78
N MET A 66 13.43 -4.17 -8.32
CA MET A 66 13.79 -3.61 -7.01
C MET A 66 13.04 -4.33 -5.88
N LEU A 67 12.07 -5.18 -6.24
CA LEU A 67 11.32 -6.06 -5.35
C LEU A 67 11.83 -7.51 -5.48
N ASP A 68 12.97 -7.83 -4.87
CA ASP A 68 13.29 -9.23 -4.57
C ASP A 68 12.45 -9.70 -3.38
N GLN A 69 12.19 -11.02 -3.26
CA GLN A 69 11.31 -11.60 -2.23
C GLN A 69 11.61 -11.22 -0.76
N PRO A 70 12.84 -10.83 -0.34
CA PRO A 70 13.07 -10.24 0.98
C PRO A 70 12.56 -8.80 1.11
N THR A 71 12.43 -8.07 0.01
CA THR A 71 11.89 -6.70 -0.05
C THR A 71 10.36 -6.70 -0.04
N ALA A 72 9.68 -7.81 -0.36
CA ALA A 72 8.25 -7.97 -0.05
C ALA A 72 7.97 -7.84 1.47
N ARG A 73 8.93 -8.23 2.32
CA ARG A 73 8.92 -7.92 3.76
C ARG A 73 9.31 -6.47 4.10
N ALA A 74 10.02 -5.75 3.22
CA ALA A 74 10.28 -4.32 3.40
C ALA A 74 9.12 -3.43 2.91
N VAL A 75 8.35 -3.89 1.91
CA VAL A 75 6.99 -3.39 1.63
C VAL A 75 6.10 -3.64 2.84
N ALA A 76 6.26 -4.79 3.52
CA ALA A 76 5.65 -4.98 4.83
C ALA A 76 6.15 -3.99 5.91
N HIS A 77 7.31 -3.33 5.75
CA HIS A 77 7.74 -2.24 6.65
C HIS A 77 6.88 -0.98 6.45
N GLY A 78 6.65 -0.55 5.19
CA GLY A 78 5.72 0.54 4.85
C GLY A 78 4.24 0.23 5.11
N PHE A 79 3.90 -1.07 5.19
CA PHE A 79 2.60 -1.55 5.65
C PHE A 79 2.52 -1.88 7.15
N SER A 80 3.65 -1.89 7.86
CA SER A 80 3.67 -2.14 9.30
C SER A 80 3.53 -0.86 10.11
N ASP A 81 4.01 0.28 9.59
CA ASP A 81 3.84 1.57 10.23
C ASP A 81 2.52 2.22 9.86
N GLY A 82 1.71 2.51 10.87
CA GLY A 82 0.42 3.20 10.72
C GLY A 82 -0.74 2.54 11.44
N ASP A 83 -1.93 2.75 10.90
CA ASP A 83 -3.20 2.45 11.57
C ASP A 83 -3.61 0.97 11.48
N ALA A 84 -3.03 0.23 10.54
CA ALA A 84 -3.22 -1.20 10.40
C ALA A 84 -1.96 -1.84 9.82
N ALA A 85 -1.79 -3.14 10.05
CA ALA A 85 -0.70 -3.93 9.50
C ALA A 85 -1.15 -5.35 9.14
N PRO A 86 -0.47 -6.05 8.21
CA PRO A 86 -0.76 -7.46 7.93
C PRO A 86 -0.78 -8.29 9.21
N PHE A 87 -1.75 -9.21 9.33
CA PHE A 87 -1.88 -10.04 10.51
C PHE A 87 -0.72 -11.04 10.60
N VAL A 88 -0.03 -11.03 11.74
CA VAL A 88 1.02 -12.01 12.07
C VAL A 88 0.55 -12.80 13.29
N GLY A 89 0.04 -14.01 13.06
CA GLY A 89 -0.37 -14.95 14.10
C GLY A 89 0.56 -16.15 14.20
N GLN A 90 0.56 -16.80 15.37
CA GLN A 90 1.24 -18.09 15.57
C GLN A 90 0.27 -19.13 16.18
N GLY A 91 0.54 -20.40 15.90
CA GLY A 91 -0.18 -21.55 16.46
C GLY A 91 -1.70 -21.48 16.25
N GLY A 92 -2.45 -21.88 17.29
CA GLY A 92 -3.92 -21.96 17.23
C GLY A 92 -4.62 -20.62 16.97
N LYS A 93 -4.00 -19.48 17.29
CA LYS A 93 -4.56 -18.15 16.98
C LYS A 93 -4.56 -17.89 15.48
N ALA A 94 -3.47 -18.22 14.78
CA ALA A 94 -3.38 -18.07 13.33
C ALA A 94 -4.46 -18.89 12.63
N GLN A 95 -4.63 -20.15 13.04
CA GLN A 95 -5.60 -21.06 12.45
C GLN A 95 -7.05 -20.58 12.68
N LYS A 96 -7.41 -20.15 13.89
CA LYS A 96 -8.74 -19.59 14.17
C LYS A 96 -9.02 -18.34 13.35
N THR A 97 -8.05 -17.41 13.25
CA THR A 97 -8.19 -16.19 12.44
C THR A 97 -8.40 -16.52 10.97
N GLN A 98 -7.63 -17.47 10.44
CA GLN A 98 -7.75 -17.92 9.06
C GLN A 98 -9.12 -18.55 8.76
N SER A 99 -9.62 -19.42 9.65
CA SER A 99 -10.96 -20.02 9.47
C SER A 99 -12.08 -18.98 9.48
N ILE A 100 -11.99 -17.95 10.33
CA ILE A 100 -12.97 -16.84 10.31
C ILE A 100 -12.86 -16.06 8.99
N ALA A 101 -11.63 -15.77 8.55
CA ALA A 101 -11.40 -15.04 7.31
C ALA A 101 -12.01 -15.77 6.11
N GLU A 102 -11.81 -17.08 5.99
CA GLU A 102 -12.40 -17.91 4.93
C GLU A 102 -13.94 -17.85 4.91
N ILE A 103 -14.59 -17.92 6.08
CA ILE A 103 -16.06 -17.80 6.20
C ILE A 103 -16.53 -16.41 5.75
N MET A 104 -15.76 -15.35 6.06
CA MET A 104 -16.05 -13.98 5.70
C MET A 104 -15.71 -13.63 4.23
N GLY A 105 -15.39 -14.63 3.41
CA GLY A 105 -15.09 -14.45 1.98
C GLY A 105 -13.61 -14.25 1.66
N GLY A 106 -12.72 -14.53 2.62
CA GLY A 106 -11.28 -14.66 2.42
C GLY A 106 -10.89 -15.93 1.65
N GLY A 107 -9.58 -16.18 1.55
CA GLY A 107 -9.05 -17.31 0.76
C GLY A 107 -9.05 -17.10 -0.74
N LYS A 108 -9.38 -15.88 -1.19
CA LYS A 108 -9.26 -15.44 -2.59
C LYS A 108 -7.95 -14.68 -2.77
N PRO A 109 -7.32 -14.74 -3.95
CA PRO A 109 -6.15 -13.90 -4.25
C PRO A 109 -6.46 -12.41 -4.01
N GLY A 110 -5.56 -11.71 -3.32
CA GLY A 110 -5.68 -10.29 -3.01
C GLY A 110 -6.59 -9.96 -1.83
N VAL A 111 -7.14 -10.96 -1.13
CA VAL A 111 -7.93 -10.77 0.09
C VAL A 111 -7.18 -11.31 1.29
N ASP A 112 -6.67 -10.41 2.12
CA ASP A 112 -5.77 -10.72 3.23
C ASP A 112 -6.29 -10.23 4.57
N VAL A 113 -5.83 -10.86 5.66
CA VAL A 113 -6.17 -10.44 7.03
C VAL A 113 -5.15 -9.44 7.55
N TRP A 114 -5.65 -8.35 8.11
CA TRP A 114 -4.87 -7.30 8.74
C TRP A 114 -5.31 -7.09 10.17
N THR A 115 -4.48 -6.41 10.96
CA THR A 115 -4.74 -6.06 12.35
C THR A 115 -4.79 -4.55 12.48
N VAL A 116 -5.85 -4.02 13.10
CA VAL A 116 -5.95 -2.61 13.46
C VAL A 116 -4.97 -2.29 14.57
N ARG A 117 -4.22 -1.19 14.45
CA ARG A 117 -3.16 -0.79 15.38
C ARG A 117 -3.47 0.48 16.16
N THR A 118 -4.27 1.39 15.61
CA THR A 118 -4.54 2.72 16.20
C THR A 118 -6.04 2.98 16.37
N ASN A 119 -6.38 4.09 17.01
CA ASN A 119 -7.75 4.53 17.24
C ASN A 119 -8.32 5.39 16.10
N ALA A 120 -7.70 5.35 14.92
CA ALA A 120 -8.08 6.17 13.77
C ALA A 120 -9.55 6.06 13.34
N LEU A 121 -10.17 4.88 13.53
CA LEU A 121 -11.58 4.61 13.22
C LEU A 121 -12.34 4.04 14.42
N CYS A 122 -11.92 4.35 15.65
CA CYS A 122 -12.56 3.78 16.84
C CYS A 122 -14.04 4.16 16.98
N LEU A 123 -14.43 5.38 16.58
CA LEU A 123 -15.82 5.83 16.58
C LEU A 123 -16.65 5.19 15.45
N ALA A 124 -15.98 4.57 14.46
CA ALA A 124 -16.62 3.75 13.44
C ALA A 124 -16.62 2.25 13.80
N GLY A 125 -16.17 1.87 15.00
CA GLY A 125 -16.23 0.51 15.51
C GLY A 125 -14.96 -0.34 15.29
N TYR A 126 -13.93 0.20 14.64
CA TYR A 126 -12.63 -0.46 14.45
C TYR A 126 -11.70 -0.12 15.62
N LEU A 127 -11.43 -1.11 16.48
CA LEU A 127 -10.58 -0.92 17.65
C LEU A 127 -9.20 -1.58 17.45
N PRO A 128 -8.14 -1.05 18.11
CA PRO A 128 -6.85 -1.70 18.13
C PRO A 128 -6.95 -3.18 18.55
N GLY A 129 -6.27 -4.05 17.79
CA GLY A 129 -6.28 -5.49 17.97
C GLY A 129 -7.38 -6.23 17.19
N ASP A 130 -8.30 -5.52 16.55
CA ASP A 130 -9.27 -6.13 15.65
C ASP A 130 -8.58 -6.73 14.44
N ALA A 131 -9.11 -7.87 14.01
CA ALA A 131 -8.80 -8.41 12.70
C ALA A 131 -9.77 -7.79 11.67
N ILE A 132 -9.24 -7.43 10.51
CA ILE A 132 -9.97 -6.88 9.38
C ILE A 132 -9.61 -7.67 8.14
N LEU A 133 -10.59 -7.86 7.26
CA LEU A 133 -10.39 -8.50 5.96
C LEU A 133 -10.28 -7.41 4.89
N VAL A 134 -9.19 -7.40 4.14
CA VAL A 134 -8.86 -6.34 3.17
C VAL A 134 -8.81 -6.94 1.78
N ASP A 135 -9.62 -6.42 0.85
CA ASP A 135 -9.54 -6.75 -0.58
C ASP A 135 -8.74 -5.67 -1.33
N THR A 136 -7.53 -6.03 -1.73
CA THR A 136 -6.62 -5.17 -2.49
C THR A 136 -7.02 -5.03 -3.96
N ASN A 137 -7.71 -6.02 -4.53
CA ASN A 137 -8.24 -5.98 -5.90
C ASN A 137 -9.49 -5.08 -6.02
N ALA A 138 -10.03 -4.63 -4.89
CA ALA A 138 -11.14 -3.69 -4.85
C ALA A 138 -10.69 -2.22 -4.77
N ALA A 139 -9.38 -1.93 -4.67
CA ALA A 139 -8.87 -0.58 -4.46
C ALA A 139 -9.36 0.45 -5.50
N GLU A 140 -9.27 0.12 -6.79
CA GLU A 140 -9.74 1.00 -7.88
C GLU A 140 -11.27 1.14 -7.94
N ARG A 141 -12.00 0.24 -7.26
CA ARG A 141 -13.46 0.19 -7.23
C ARG A 141 -14.04 0.75 -5.92
N ALA A 142 -13.21 1.31 -5.04
CA ALA A 142 -13.63 1.91 -3.79
C ALA A 142 -14.64 3.04 -4.03
N ARG A 143 -15.68 3.11 -3.21
CA ARG A 143 -16.78 4.06 -3.30
C ARG A 143 -16.82 4.96 -2.06
N SER A 144 -17.47 6.11 -2.18
CA SER A 144 -17.76 6.97 -1.01
C SER A 144 -18.53 6.17 0.03
N GLY A 145 -18.11 6.27 1.28
CA GLY A 145 -18.61 5.50 2.42
C GLY A 145 -17.81 4.24 2.74
N ASP A 146 -17.02 3.70 1.81
CA ASP A 146 -16.21 2.51 2.07
C ASP A 146 -15.15 2.78 3.14
N THR A 147 -14.86 1.77 3.96
CA THR A 147 -13.65 1.80 4.80
C THR A 147 -12.50 1.21 4.01
N VAL A 148 -11.35 1.88 3.99
CA VAL A 148 -10.22 1.53 3.14
C VAL A 148 -8.91 1.50 3.92
N ILE A 149 -7.98 0.69 3.40
CA ILE A 149 -6.56 0.86 3.64
C ILE A 149 -5.99 1.73 2.53
N ALA A 150 -5.26 2.78 2.91
CA ALA A 150 -4.54 3.64 2.00
C ALA A 150 -3.08 3.77 2.43
N GLN A 151 -2.23 4.19 1.51
CA GLN A 151 -0.85 4.59 1.80
C GLN A 151 -0.71 6.09 1.60
N HIS A 152 -0.13 6.75 2.60
CA HIS A 152 0.31 8.13 2.51
C HIS A 152 1.83 8.17 2.41
N TYR A 153 2.34 8.71 1.31
CA TYR A 153 3.75 8.87 1.03
C TYR A 153 4.19 10.26 1.42
N ASP A 154 5.15 10.34 2.33
CA ASP A 154 5.83 11.59 2.64
C ASP A 154 7.07 11.70 1.74
N ALA A 155 7.02 12.65 0.80
CA ALA A 155 8.10 12.89 -0.14
C ALA A 155 9.39 13.37 0.54
N GLN A 156 9.30 14.05 1.70
CA GLN A 156 10.46 14.59 2.41
C GLN A 156 11.21 13.50 3.17
N SER A 157 10.47 12.63 3.87
CA SER A 157 11.08 11.53 4.63
C SER A 157 11.29 10.26 3.80
N GLY A 158 10.65 10.16 2.62
CA GLY A 158 10.66 8.96 1.79
C GLY A 158 9.91 7.77 2.43
N THR A 159 9.12 8.02 3.48
CA THR A 159 8.39 6.98 4.21
C THR A 159 6.96 6.85 3.69
N ALA A 160 6.41 5.65 3.84
CA ALA A 160 5.00 5.37 3.58
C ALA A 160 4.32 4.99 4.89
N LYS A 161 3.20 5.64 5.19
CA LYS A 161 2.36 5.30 6.35
C LYS A 161 1.06 4.67 5.89
N THR A 162 0.68 3.57 6.51
CA THR A 162 -0.59 2.90 6.26
C THR A 162 -1.70 3.57 7.05
N LEU A 163 -2.78 3.91 6.36
CA LEU A 163 -3.91 4.62 6.91
C LEU A 163 -5.16 3.76 6.82
N LEU A 164 -5.88 3.68 7.94
CA LEU A 164 -7.21 3.09 8.00
C LEU A 164 -8.22 4.24 8.09
N ARG A 165 -9.01 4.45 7.04
CA ARG A 165 -9.88 5.63 6.91
C ARG A 165 -11.19 5.28 6.23
N ARG A 166 -12.22 6.11 6.46
CA ARG A 166 -13.41 6.11 5.61
C ARG A 166 -13.10 6.93 4.36
N PHE A 167 -13.37 6.36 3.19
CA PHE A 167 -13.23 7.05 1.93
C PHE A 167 -14.50 7.85 1.67
N GLU A 168 -14.36 9.16 1.55
CA GLU A 168 -15.43 10.07 1.16
C GLU A 168 -14.94 10.83 -0.05
N THR A 169 -15.22 10.31 -1.25
CA THR A 169 -14.56 10.76 -2.48
C THR A 169 -14.60 12.29 -2.61
N PRO A 170 -13.44 12.97 -2.77
CA PRO A 170 -12.09 12.47 -3.06
C PRO A 170 -11.13 12.41 -1.85
N VAL A 171 -11.63 12.33 -0.62
CA VAL A 171 -10.83 12.44 0.61
C VAL A 171 -10.93 11.22 1.52
N LEU A 172 -9.96 11.09 2.42
CA LEU A 172 -9.94 10.13 3.51
C LEU A 172 -10.23 10.84 4.83
N VAL A 173 -11.16 10.27 5.60
CA VAL A 173 -11.65 10.84 6.85
C VAL A 173 -11.49 9.82 7.98
N ALA A 174 -11.00 10.29 9.13
CA ALA A 174 -10.95 9.51 10.35
C ALA A 174 -12.26 9.58 11.14
N ALA A 175 -12.49 8.62 12.00
CA ALA A 175 -13.59 8.59 12.95
C ALA A 175 -12.97 8.35 14.33
N SER A 176 -12.32 9.39 14.86
CA SER A 176 -11.54 9.32 16.10
C SER A 176 -11.69 10.62 16.90
N PRO A 177 -11.74 10.55 18.24
CA PRO A 177 -11.67 11.73 19.09
C PRO A 177 -10.25 12.34 19.13
N GLU A 178 -9.24 11.60 18.71
CA GLU A 178 -7.84 12.02 18.77
C GLU A 178 -7.50 12.97 17.62
N GLN A 179 -7.06 14.18 17.96
CA GLN A 179 -6.80 15.26 16.99
C GLN A 179 -5.76 14.87 15.93
N GLU A 180 -4.78 14.04 16.27
CA GLU A 180 -3.74 13.58 15.35
C GLU A 180 -4.28 12.78 14.16
N HIS A 181 -5.45 12.15 14.33
CA HIS A 181 -6.09 11.36 13.28
C HIS A 181 -7.04 12.19 12.40
N GLN A 182 -7.52 13.33 12.89
CA GLN A 182 -8.60 14.12 12.28
C GLN A 182 -8.22 14.86 11.00
N ARG A 183 -6.92 14.93 10.66
CA ARG A 183 -6.48 15.55 9.41
C ARG A 183 -7.10 14.81 8.22
N VAL A 184 -7.87 15.55 7.41
CA VAL A 184 -8.41 15.08 6.14
C VAL A 184 -7.28 15.00 5.11
N LEU A 185 -7.27 13.92 4.34
CA LEU A 185 -6.25 13.67 3.32
C LEU A 185 -6.90 13.51 1.95
N PHE A 186 -6.38 14.20 0.95
CA PHE A 186 -6.90 14.14 -0.42
C PHE A 186 -6.28 12.96 -1.17
N VAL A 187 -7.10 12.15 -1.83
CA VAL A 187 -6.65 11.00 -2.64
C VAL A 187 -6.31 11.49 -4.03
N ASP A 188 -5.01 11.61 -4.32
CA ASP A 188 -4.47 12.10 -5.59
C ASP A 188 -3.83 10.99 -6.46
N GLY A 189 -3.73 9.77 -5.94
CA GLY A 189 -3.06 8.66 -6.64
C GLY A 189 -1.53 8.75 -6.64
N GLN A 190 -0.95 9.78 -6.00
CA GLN A 190 0.49 10.00 -5.93
C GLN A 190 1.00 10.02 -4.48
N ASN A 191 0.51 10.95 -3.67
CA ASN A 191 0.85 11.08 -2.26
C ASN A 191 -0.07 10.25 -1.39
N VAL A 192 -1.35 10.10 -1.78
CA VAL A 192 -2.32 9.27 -1.07
C VAL A 192 -2.98 8.33 -2.07
N VAL A 193 -2.82 7.04 -1.83
CA VAL A 193 -3.31 5.98 -2.73
C VAL A 193 -4.13 4.98 -1.93
N VAL A 194 -5.37 4.72 -2.37
CA VAL A 194 -6.17 3.63 -1.82
C VAL A 194 -5.55 2.30 -2.27
N ARG A 195 -5.30 1.40 -1.33
CA ARG A 195 -4.65 0.10 -1.57
C ARG A 195 -5.58 -1.10 -1.34
N GLY A 196 -6.69 -0.91 -0.64
CA GLY A 196 -7.70 -1.96 -0.50
C GLY A 196 -8.93 -1.49 0.25
N VAL A 197 -10.02 -2.23 0.07
CA VAL A 197 -11.32 -1.99 0.73
C VAL A 197 -11.50 -3.01 1.86
N ILE A 198 -12.02 -2.57 3.00
CA ILE A 198 -12.34 -3.45 4.12
C ILE A 198 -13.66 -4.16 3.83
N LEU A 199 -13.64 -5.49 3.83
CA LEU A 199 -14.81 -6.33 3.63
C LEU A 199 -15.52 -6.70 4.94
N ALA A 200 -14.73 -6.94 5.99
CA ALA A 200 -15.22 -7.41 7.28
C ALA A 200 -14.26 -7.01 8.41
N SER A 201 -14.79 -6.96 9.63
CA SER A 201 -14.01 -6.79 10.86
C SER A 201 -14.55 -7.70 11.96
N TRP A 202 -13.66 -8.23 12.78
CA TRP A 202 -14.02 -9.01 13.95
C TRP A 202 -13.00 -8.86 15.08
N ARG A 203 -13.48 -9.11 16.29
CA ARG A 203 -12.67 -9.12 17.49
C ARG A 203 -12.73 -10.49 18.13
N GLN A 204 -11.58 -11.12 18.30
CA GLN A 204 -11.51 -12.34 19.10
C GLN A 204 -11.57 -11.97 20.58
N ARG A 205 -12.44 -12.66 21.32
CA ARG A 205 -12.40 -12.60 22.78
C ARG A 205 -11.03 -13.11 23.23
N SER A 206 -10.28 -12.29 23.95
CA SER A 206 -9.13 -12.77 24.68
C SER A 206 -9.63 -13.71 25.78
N ASP A 207 -9.17 -14.96 25.75
CA ASP A 207 -9.37 -15.88 26.85
C ASP A 207 -8.66 -15.27 28.06
N ARG A 208 -9.41 -14.63 28.96
CA ARG A 208 -8.88 -14.27 30.28
C ARG A 208 -8.69 -15.59 31.03
N HIS A 209 -7.46 -16.09 31.06
CA HIS A 209 -6.82 -17.11 31.93
C HIS A 209 -5.67 -17.69 31.08
N THR A 210 -4.39 -17.40 31.30
CA THR A 210 -3.59 -17.64 32.50
C THR A 210 -2.36 -16.73 32.47
N GLN A 211 -2.21 -15.85 33.46
CA GLN A 211 -0.86 -15.46 33.90
C GLN A 211 -0.56 -16.30 35.16
N PRO A 212 0.65 -16.87 35.28
CA PRO A 212 1.11 -17.45 36.55
C PRO A 212 1.26 -16.39 37.63
#